data_AF-A0A483CWJ1-F1
#
_entry.id   AF-A0A483CWJ1-F1
#
_cell.length_a   1.000
_cell.length_b   1.000
_cell.length_c   1.000
_cell.angle_alpha   90.00
_cell.angle_beta   90.00
_cell.angle_gamma   90.00
#
_symmetry.space_group_name_H-M   'P 1'
#
loop_
_entity.id
_entity.type
_entity.pdbx_description
1 polymer ?
#
loop_
_entity_poly.entity_id
_entity_poly.type
_entity_poly.pdbx_seq_one_letter_code
_entity_poly.pdbx_strand_id
1 'polypeptide(L)'
;MADLPPDLCREIDRLLADVDLAAAYQDYRWKADSWMGGFPGIRTLEWTLSNAARQNRLGYLHAMNVAIWGGLPDPLGIRCERILDLPLYANGAPAPALAENADALMEGLQGQIRGFGPVYCSKMLRFAVPSVFGALDTPLVRAFGADGGICRLIDLRAEPSDPGDWPAAFRTWTLVLHRIAGTLNAGGIECPHPASMIASGLREPGVWLPADVGMALFSRASRRG
;
A
#
# COMPACT_ATOMS: atom_id res chain seq x y z
N MET A 1 -9.25 16.95 -3.40
CA MET A 1 -8.76 15.92 -2.47
C MET A 1 -9.62 16.00 -1.23
N ALA A 2 -10.24 14.91 -0.80
CA ALA A 2 -10.99 14.93 0.45
C ALA A 2 -10.01 15.23 1.61
N ASP A 3 -10.34 16.23 2.43
CA ASP A 3 -9.45 16.65 3.51
C ASP A 3 -9.49 15.63 4.66
N LEU A 4 -8.29 15.30 5.17
CA LEU A 4 -8.17 14.50 6.39
C LEU A 4 -8.64 15.34 7.60
N PRO A 5 -9.24 14.72 8.62
CA PRO A 5 -9.60 15.41 9.85
C PRO A 5 -8.39 16.14 10.47
N PRO A 6 -8.57 17.34 11.05
CA PRO A 6 -7.46 18.09 11.65
C PRO A 6 -6.65 17.32 12.70
N ASP A 7 -7.33 16.47 13.48
CA ASP A 7 -6.69 15.63 14.49
C ASP A 7 -5.75 14.61 13.86
N LEU A 8 -6.15 14.00 12.75
CA LEU A 8 -5.33 13.06 12.00
C LEU A 8 -4.11 13.76 11.36
N CYS A 9 -4.28 14.98 10.85
CA CYS A 9 -3.16 15.79 10.38
C CYS A 9 -2.13 16.04 11.49
N ARG A 10 -2.57 16.33 12.72
CA ARG A 10 -1.67 16.50 13.86
C ARG A 10 -0.93 15.21 14.22
N GLU A 11 -1.56 14.05 14.14
CA GLU A 11 -0.89 12.76 14.34
C GLU A 11 0.17 12.48 13.27
N ILE A 12 -0.12 12.85 12.00
CA ILE A 12 0.85 12.76 10.91
C ILE A 12 2.05 13.68 11.16
N ASP A 13 1.81 14.94 11.53
CA ASP A 13 2.89 15.90 11.77
C ASP A 13 3.80 15.46 12.93
N ARG A 14 3.22 14.91 14.01
CA ARG A 14 3.99 14.31 15.11
C ARG A 14 4.82 13.12 14.65
N LEU A 15 4.23 12.22 13.87
CA LEU A 15 4.95 11.07 13.32
C LEU A 15 6.15 11.51 12.48
N LEU A 16 5.98 12.53 11.65
CA LEU A 16 7.05 13.06 10.79
C LEU A 16 8.14 13.81 11.57
N ALA A 17 7.82 14.38 12.74
CA ALA A 17 8.81 14.95 13.63
C ALA A 17 9.66 13.88 14.34
N ASP A 18 9.05 12.73 14.63
CA ASP A 18 9.67 11.67 15.46
C ASP A 18 10.35 10.57 14.65
N VAL A 19 10.05 10.44 13.36
CA VAL A 19 10.49 9.30 12.53
C VAL A 19 11.21 9.77 11.28
N ASP A 20 12.47 9.32 11.14
CA ASP A 20 13.18 9.34 9.88
C ASP A 20 12.62 8.25 8.94
N LEU A 21 11.72 8.66 8.05
CA LEU A 21 11.11 7.75 7.08
C LEU A 21 12.11 7.25 6.02
N ALA A 22 13.14 8.03 5.69
CA ALA A 22 14.17 7.59 4.74
C ALA A 22 14.96 6.42 5.32
N ALA A 23 15.43 6.54 6.57
CA ALA A 23 16.07 5.44 7.28
C ALA A 23 15.12 4.23 7.42
N ALA A 24 13.86 4.46 7.81
CA ALA A 24 12.88 3.38 7.94
C ALA A 24 12.64 2.63 6.61
N TYR A 25 12.61 3.36 5.48
CA TYR A 25 12.50 2.77 4.14
C TYR A 25 13.72 1.93 3.77
N GLN A 26 14.94 2.42 4.03
CA GLN A 26 16.17 1.66 3.79
C GLN A 26 16.27 0.40 4.66
N ASP A 27 15.63 0.44 5.82
CA ASP A 27 15.56 -0.67 6.74
C ASP A 27 14.46 -1.69 6.42
N TYR A 28 13.62 -1.46 5.41
CA TYR A 28 12.56 -2.38 5.03
C TYR A 28 13.11 -3.78 4.71
N ARG A 29 12.54 -4.81 5.34
CA ARG A 29 12.83 -6.22 5.05
C ARG A 29 11.54 -7.02 5.02
N TRP A 30 11.36 -7.82 3.97
CA TRP A 30 10.29 -8.81 3.87
C TRP A 30 10.72 -9.96 2.95
N LYS A 31 10.89 -11.17 3.50
CA LYS A 31 11.40 -12.32 2.75
C LYS A 31 12.70 -11.94 1.99
N ALA A 32 12.69 -12.05 0.65
CA ALA A 32 13.82 -11.68 -0.20
C ALA A 32 13.91 -10.18 -0.53
N ASP A 33 12.89 -9.40 -0.18
CA ASP A 33 12.87 -7.95 -0.40
C ASP A 33 13.65 -7.21 0.68
N SER A 34 14.69 -6.50 0.25
CA SER A 34 15.46 -5.57 1.06
C SER A 34 15.89 -4.38 0.22
N TRP A 35 16.17 -3.25 0.87
CA TRP A 35 16.65 -2.05 0.19
C TRP A 35 17.97 -2.32 -0.56
N MET A 36 18.92 -2.96 0.12
CA MET A 36 20.23 -3.32 -0.46
C MET A 36 20.09 -4.30 -1.64
N GLY A 37 19.13 -5.23 -1.57
CA GLY A 37 18.80 -6.14 -2.66
C GLY A 37 17.94 -5.52 -3.77
N GLY A 38 17.52 -4.26 -3.61
CA GLY A 38 16.73 -3.55 -4.61
C GLY A 38 15.29 -4.03 -4.76
N PHE A 39 14.73 -4.62 -3.70
CA PHE A 39 13.36 -5.14 -3.62
C PHE A 39 12.93 -6.02 -4.80
N PRO A 40 13.60 -7.17 -5.05
CA PRO A 40 13.37 -7.96 -6.27
C PRO A 40 11.93 -8.47 -6.41
N GLY A 41 11.26 -8.87 -5.32
CA GLY A 41 9.88 -9.37 -5.34
C GLY A 41 8.88 -8.24 -5.56
N ILE A 42 9.03 -7.14 -4.81
CA ILE A 42 8.20 -5.94 -4.96
C ILE A 42 8.35 -5.36 -6.37
N ARG A 43 9.57 -5.24 -6.89
CA ARG A 43 9.85 -4.74 -8.24
C ARG A 43 9.13 -5.57 -9.30
N THR A 44 9.22 -6.90 -9.21
CA THR A 44 8.51 -7.81 -10.14
C THR A 44 7.00 -7.65 -10.03
N LEU A 45 6.45 -7.58 -8.81
CA LEU A 45 5.01 -7.43 -8.62
C LEU A 45 4.50 -6.08 -9.11
N GLU A 46 5.16 -4.97 -8.76
CA GLU A 46 4.75 -3.65 -9.23
C GLU A 46 4.79 -3.57 -10.75
N TRP A 47 5.87 -4.07 -11.38
CA TRP A 47 5.96 -4.08 -12.84
C TRP A 47 4.85 -4.92 -13.48
N THR A 48 4.66 -6.16 -13.02
CA THR A 48 3.67 -7.07 -13.61
C THR A 48 2.23 -6.58 -13.38
N LEU A 49 1.87 -6.20 -12.16
CA LEU A 49 0.51 -5.79 -11.82
C LEU A 49 0.18 -4.41 -12.39
N SER A 50 1.09 -3.43 -12.33
CA SER A 50 0.81 -2.11 -12.91
C SER A 50 0.64 -2.18 -14.43
N ASN A 51 1.41 -3.04 -15.12
CA ASN A 51 1.23 -3.23 -16.57
C ASN A 51 -0.09 -3.92 -16.91
N ALA A 52 -0.48 -4.94 -16.15
CA ALA A 52 -1.77 -5.60 -16.34
C ALA A 52 -2.94 -4.66 -16.00
N ALA A 53 -2.83 -3.85 -14.94
CA ALA A 53 -3.83 -2.87 -14.54
C ALA A 53 -4.06 -1.81 -15.63
N ARG A 54 -2.98 -1.27 -16.24
CA ARG A 54 -3.08 -0.33 -17.36
C ARG A 54 -3.83 -0.88 -18.58
N GLN A 55 -3.83 -2.20 -18.74
CA GLN A 55 -4.48 -2.91 -19.85
C GLN A 55 -5.83 -3.50 -19.47
N ASN A 56 -6.30 -3.26 -18.23
CA ASN A 56 -7.49 -3.89 -17.64
C ASN A 56 -7.44 -5.43 -17.74
N ARG A 57 -6.32 -6.03 -17.33
CA ARG A 57 -6.02 -7.47 -17.42
C ARG A 57 -5.64 -8.10 -16.09
N LEU A 58 -5.88 -7.43 -14.96
CA LEU A 58 -5.67 -8.03 -13.65
C LEU A 58 -6.57 -9.26 -13.48
N GLY A 59 -6.10 -10.29 -12.78
CA GLY A 59 -6.82 -11.56 -12.68
C GLY A 59 -6.08 -12.59 -11.85
N TYR A 60 -6.48 -13.86 -11.97
CA TYR A 60 -6.03 -14.97 -11.12
C TYR A 60 -4.50 -15.06 -10.95
N LEU A 61 -3.73 -15.04 -12.03
CA LEU A 61 -2.26 -15.16 -11.95
C LEU A 61 -1.64 -14.01 -11.13
N HIS A 62 -2.19 -12.80 -11.25
CA HIS A 62 -1.74 -11.64 -10.48
C HIS A 62 -2.06 -11.79 -8.99
N ALA A 63 -3.28 -12.24 -8.67
CA ALA A 63 -3.68 -12.55 -7.30
C ALA A 63 -2.79 -13.65 -6.69
N MET A 64 -2.52 -14.71 -7.45
CA MET A 64 -1.63 -15.80 -7.02
C MET A 64 -0.22 -15.29 -6.70
N ASN A 65 0.35 -14.45 -7.58
CA ASN A 65 1.68 -13.88 -7.35
C ASN A 65 1.73 -13.03 -6.07
N VAL A 66 0.70 -12.20 -5.83
CA VAL A 66 0.58 -11.40 -4.61
C VAL A 66 0.42 -12.29 -3.38
N ALA A 67 -0.34 -13.37 -3.46
CA ALA A 67 -0.53 -14.30 -2.35
C ALA A 67 0.76 -15.03 -1.97
N ILE A 68 1.48 -15.56 -2.96
CA ILE A 68 2.78 -16.25 -2.77
C ILE A 68 3.78 -15.29 -2.13
N TRP A 69 3.93 -14.09 -2.68
CA TRP A 69 4.81 -13.07 -2.13
C TRP A 69 4.39 -12.65 -0.71
N GLY A 70 3.09 -12.41 -0.51
CA GLY A 70 2.51 -12.01 0.77
C GLY A 70 2.46 -13.12 1.81
N GLY A 71 2.81 -14.36 1.45
CA GLY A 71 2.86 -15.50 2.38
C GLY A 71 1.49 -15.99 2.82
N LEU A 72 0.49 -15.95 1.95
CA LEU A 72 -0.83 -16.51 2.26
C LEU A 72 -0.67 -18.02 2.54
N PRO A 73 -1.23 -18.57 3.64
CA PRO A 73 -1.04 -19.98 3.99
C PRO A 73 -1.56 -20.97 2.95
N ASP A 74 -2.71 -20.67 2.33
CA ASP A 74 -3.28 -21.48 1.24
C ASP A 74 -3.51 -20.62 -0.02
N PRO A 75 -2.45 -20.39 -0.84
CA PRO A 75 -2.59 -19.66 -2.10
C PRO A 75 -3.44 -20.43 -3.13
N LEU A 76 -3.46 -21.77 -3.08
CA LEU A 76 -4.20 -22.58 -4.04
C LEU A 76 -5.72 -22.51 -3.85
N GLY A 77 -6.17 -22.12 -2.66
CA GLY A 77 -7.57 -21.83 -2.35
C GLY A 77 -8.12 -20.55 -3.01
N ILE A 78 -7.27 -19.71 -3.61
CA ILE A 78 -7.70 -18.48 -4.26
C ILE A 78 -8.53 -18.78 -5.50
N ARG A 79 -9.64 -18.06 -5.68
CA ARG A 79 -10.41 -18.10 -6.92
C ARG A 79 -10.71 -16.69 -7.43
N CYS A 80 -10.41 -16.49 -8.70
CA CYS A 80 -10.66 -15.26 -9.45
C CYS A 80 -11.14 -15.69 -10.84
N GLU A 81 -12.46 -15.81 -11.00
CA GLU A 81 -13.07 -16.50 -12.14
C GLU A 81 -12.99 -15.72 -13.45
N ARG A 82 -12.75 -14.41 -13.35
CA ARG A 82 -12.69 -13.49 -14.48
C ARG A 82 -11.57 -12.48 -14.27
N ILE A 83 -11.29 -11.72 -15.33
CA ILE A 83 -10.51 -10.48 -15.21
C ILE A 83 -11.22 -9.58 -14.21
N LEU A 84 -10.44 -8.97 -13.32
CA LEU A 84 -10.96 -8.05 -12.31
C LEU A 84 -11.46 -6.79 -13.00
N ASP A 85 -12.72 -6.44 -12.74
CA ASP A 85 -13.30 -5.18 -13.17
C ASP A 85 -12.91 -4.09 -12.17
N LEU A 86 -11.78 -3.44 -12.45
CA LEU A 86 -11.23 -2.36 -11.65
C LEU A 86 -10.70 -1.26 -12.58
N PRO A 87 -11.42 -0.13 -12.73
CA PRO A 87 -11.01 0.96 -13.61
C PRO A 87 -9.87 1.79 -12.99
N LEU A 88 -8.69 1.18 -12.85
CA LEU A 88 -7.52 1.76 -12.19
C LEU A 88 -6.76 2.76 -13.05
N TYR A 89 -6.94 2.74 -14.36
CA TYR A 89 -6.23 3.63 -15.27
C TYR A 89 -7.19 4.23 -16.30
N ALA A 90 -7.00 5.51 -16.59
CA ALA A 90 -7.67 6.23 -17.67
C ALA A 90 -6.59 6.94 -18.50
N ASN A 91 -6.56 6.68 -19.80
CA ASN A 91 -5.57 7.27 -20.73
C ASN A 91 -4.11 7.03 -20.30
N GLY A 92 -3.80 5.84 -19.77
CA GLY A 92 -2.44 5.45 -19.36
C GLY A 92 -1.96 6.01 -18.02
N ALA A 93 -2.71 6.93 -17.41
CA ALA A 93 -2.47 7.46 -16.08
C ALA A 93 -3.43 6.83 -15.05
N PRO A 94 -3.08 6.79 -13.76
CA PRO A 94 -4.03 6.40 -12.71
C PRO A 94 -5.32 7.19 -12.84
N ALA A 95 -6.47 6.52 -12.72
CA ALA A 95 -7.76 7.17 -12.89
C ALA A 95 -7.93 8.34 -11.88
N PRO A 96 -8.65 9.41 -12.25
CA PRO A 96 -8.97 10.48 -11.31
C PRO A 96 -9.75 9.94 -10.11
N ALA A 97 -9.55 10.55 -8.94
CA ALA A 97 -10.26 10.23 -7.71
C ALA A 97 -10.05 8.81 -7.13
N LEU A 98 -9.02 8.07 -7.58
CA LEU A 98 -8.73 6.73 -7.03
C LEU A 98 -8.46 6.74 -5.53
N ALA A 99 -7.78 7.76 -5.02
CA ALA A 99 -7.50 7.89 -3.60
C ALA A 99 -8.80 8.14 -2.81
N GLU A 100 -9.69 8.98 -3.35
CA GLU A 100 -10.98 9.30 -2.75
C GLU A 100 -12.00 8.16 -2.82
N ASN A 101 -11.86 7.24 -3.78
CA ASN A 101 -12.77 6.10 -4.01
C ASN A 101 -12.14 4.75 -3.61
N ALA A 102 -11.09 4.78 -2.79
CA ALA A 102 -10.35 3.59 -2.39
C ALA A 102 -11.20 2.57 -1.62
N ASP A 103 -12.23 3.01 -0.90
CA ASP A 103 -13.24 2.19 -0.23
C ASP A 103 -14.05 1.36 -1.22
N ALA A 104 -14.65 1.99 -2.23
CA ALA A 104 -15.44 1.32 -3.26
C ALA A 104 -14.59 0.31 -4.06
N LEU A 105 -13.32 0.63 -4.33
CA LEU A 105 -12.39 -0.30 -4.98
C LEU A 105 -12.05 -1.51 -4.08
N MET A 106 -11.89 -1.29 -2.78
CA MET A 106 -11.68 -2.36 -1.81
C MET A 106 -12.89 -3.30 -1.77
N GLU A 107 -14.10 -2.76 -1.66
CA GLU A 107 -15.36 -3.53 -1.67
C GLU A 107 -15.51 -4.33 -2.96
N GLY A 108 -15.32 -3.68 -4.11
CA GLY A 108 -15.39 -4.32 -5.42
C GLY A 108 -14.37 -5.44 -5.58
N LEU A 109 -13.16 -5.27 -5.06
CA LEU A 109 -12.11 -6.30 -5.13
C LEU A 109 -12.41 -7.49 -4.21
N GLN A 110 -12.88 -7.24 -2.99
CA GLN A 110 -13.29 -8.29 -2.05
C GLN A 110 -14.41 -9.18 -2.62
N GLY A 111 -15.34 -8.59 -3.38
CA GLY A 111 -16.41 -9.33 -4.07
C GLY A 111 -15.93 -10.19 -5.25
N GLN A 112 -14.73 -9.94 -5.78
CA GLN A 112 -14.23 -10.58 -7.01
C GLN A 112 -13.17 -11.66 -6.79
N ILE A 113 -12.50 -11.68 -5.63
CA ILE A 113 -11.47 -12.68 -5.31
C ILE A 113 -11.85 -13.47 -4.05
N ARG A 114 -12.25 -14.73 -4.23
CA ARG A 114 -12.45 -15.64 -3.10
C ARG A 114 -11.10 -16.09 -2.54
N GLY A 115 -10.99 -16.13 -1.22
CA GLY A 115 -9.76 -16.51 -0.51
C GLY A 115 -8.86 -15.32 -0.16
N PHE A 116 -9.18 -14.11 -0.65
CA PHE A 116 -8.52 -12.88 -0.22
C PHE A 116 -9.28 -12.21 0.90
N GLY A 117 -8.61 -12.09 2.05
CA GLY A 117 -8.99 -11.13 3.08
C GLY A 117 -8.63 -9.70 2.67
N PRO A 118 -9.09 -8.70 3.46
CA PRO A 118 -8.89 -7.28 3.15
C PRO A 118 -7.41 -6.88 3.08
N VAL A 119 -6.54 -7.50 3.87
CA VAL A 119 -5.07 -7.33 3.79
C VAL A 119 -4.55 -7.67 2.39
N TYR A 120 -4.95 -8.79 1.79
CA TYR A 120 -4.48 -9.18 0.46
C TYR A 120 -5.12 -8.36 -0.66
N CYS A 121 -6.36 -7.90 -0.46
CA CYS A 121 -6.98 -6.93 -1.37
C CYS A 121 -6.18 -5.60 -1.38
N SER A 122 -5.74 -5.11 -0.22
CA SER A 122 -4.90 -3.90 -0.14
C SER A 122 -3.56 -4.08 -0.86
N LYS A 123 -2.95 -5.27 -0.77
CA LYS A 123 -1.71 -5.60 -1.49
C LYS A 123 -1.91 -5.58 -3.00
N MET A 124 -3.00 -6.15 -3.50
CA MET A 124 -3.34 -6.10 -4.93
C MET A 124 -3.40 -4.67 -5.44
N LEU A 125 -4.12 -3.79 -4.74
CA LEU A 125 -4.23 -2.38 -5.11
C LEU A 125 -2.87 -1.66 -5.04
N ARG A 126 -2.08 -1.90 -3.97
CA ARG A 126 -0.72 -1.37 -3.82
C ARG A 126 0.21 -1.73 -4.99
N PHE A 127 0.19 -2.98 -5.45
CA PHE A 127 1.03 -3.40 -6.56
C PHE A 127 0.48 -2.98 -7.93
N ALA A 128 -0.84 -2.83 -8.05
CA ALA A 128 -1.48 -2.39 -9.29
C ALA A 128 -1.32 -0.89 -9.55
N VAL A 129 -1.31 -0.05 -8.51
CA VAL A 129 -1.16 1.41 -8.63
C VAL A 129 -0.30 1.96 -7.47
N PRO A 130 1.01 1.70 -7.43
CA PRO A 130 1.88 2.08 -6.31
C PRO A 130 1.99 3.61 -6.08
N SER A 131 1.67 4.41 -7.11
CA SER A 131 1.59 5.86 -7.02
C SER A 131 0.36 6.38 -6.27
N VAL A 132 -0.60 5.51 -5.97
CA VAL A 132 -1.84 5.85 -5.26
C VAL A 132 -1.98 5.05 -3.97
N PHE A 133 -1.76 3.74 -4.03
CA PHE A 133 -2.08 2.86 -2.90
C PHE A 133 -0.83 2.32 -2.20
N GLY A 134 -0.90 2.25 -0.87
CA GLY A 134 -0.03 1.42 -0.05
C GLY A 134 -0.79 0.22 0.52
N ALA A 135 -0.07 -0.83 0.91
CA ALA A 135 -0.70 -2.00 1.55
C ALA A 135 -1.10 -1.65 3.00
N LEU A 136 -2.17 -2.25 3.48
CA LEU A 136 -2.63 -2.15 4.87
C LEU A 136 -2.52 -3.52 5.54
N ASP A 137 -1.32 -3.82 6.02
CA ASP A 137 -0.99 -5.08 6.68
C ASP A 137 -1.33 -5.07 8.18
N THR A 138 -1.48 -6.26 8.77
CA THR A 138 -1.77 -6.41 10.21
C THR A 138 -0.76 -5.69 11.12
N PRO A 139 0.57 -5.69 10.89
CA PRO A 139 1.51 -4.89 11.69
C PRO A 139 1.21 -3.39 11.63
N LEU A 140 0.78 -2.87 10.48
CA LEU A 140 0.38 -1.47 10.34
C LEU A 140 -0.87 -1.18 11.17
N VAL A 141 -1.88 -2.06 11.12
CA VAL A 141 -3.08 -1.91 11.96
C VAL A 141 -2.75 -2.00 13.45
N ARG A 142 -1.81 -2.88 13.86
CA ARG A 142 -1.37 -2.96 15.27
C ARG A 142 -0.57 -1.75 15.72
N ALA A 143 0.19 -1.12 14.84
CA ALA A 143 1.01 0.03 15.18
C ALA A 143 0.23 1.34 15.13
N PHE A 144 -0.66 1.47 14.14
CA PHE A 144 -1.31 2.73 13.75
C PHE A 144 -2.84 2.71 13.80
N GLY A 145 -3.44 1.57 14.17
CA GLY A 145 -4.88 1.41 14.32
C GLY A 145 -5.43 2.00 15.61
N ALA A 146 -6.70 1.70 15.90
CA ALA A 146 -7.44 2.27 17.03
C ALA A 146 -6.80 1.97 18.39
N ASP A 147 -6.20 0.78 18.53
CA ASP A 147 -5.51 0.34 19.75
C ASP A 147 -3.98 0.39 19.56
N GLY A 148 -3.49 1.16 18.59
CA GLY A 148 -2.09 1.22 18.20
C GLY A 148 -1.20 1.97 19.19
N GLY A 149 0.05 1.50 19.33
CA GLY A 149 1.02 2.05 20.30
C GLY A 149 2.02 3.08 19.74
N ILE A 150 1.87 3.52 18.49
CA ILE A 150 2.71 4.59 17.91
C ILE A 150 1.92 5.89 17.79
N CYS A 151 0.95 5.94 16.88
CA CYS A 151 -0.01 7.02 16.73
C CYS A 151 -1.26 6.48 16.03
N ARG A 152 -2.44 7.06 16.27
CA ARG A 152 -3.68 6.58 15.66
C ARG A 152 -3.88 7.23 14.30
N LEU A 153 -3.46 6.54 13.23
CA LEU A 153 -3.65 6.99 11.85
C LEU A 153 -4.89 6.40 11.17
N ILE A 154 -5.39 5.29 11.69
CA ILE A 154 -6.48 4.52 11.10
C ILE A 154 -7.44 4.12 12.21
N ASP A 155 -8.74 4.24 11.94
CA ASP A 155 -9.77 3.73 12.85
C ASP A 155 -10.11 2.27 12.55
N LEU A 156 -9.15 1.38 12.80
CA LEU A 156 -9.29 -0.06 12.56
C LEU A 156 -8.56 -0.86 13.67
N ARG A 157 -9.15 -1.97 14.10
CA ARG A 157 -8.54 -2.92 15.04
C ARG A 157 -7.93 -4.11 14.32
N ALA A 158 -6.83 -4.63 14.86
CA ALA A 158 -6.14 -5.76 14.25
C ALA A 158 -6.93 -7.08 14.39
N GLU A 159 -7.61 -7.29 15.52
CA GLU A 159 -8.41 -8.48 15.83
C GLU A 159 -9.42 -8.13 16.96
N PRO A 160 -10.68 -8.61 16.91
CA PRO A 160 -11.49 -8.81 15.71
C PRO A 160 -12.03 -7.46 15.21
N SER A 161 -11.83 -7.14 13.94
CA SER A 161 -12.52 -6.05 13.23
C SER A 161 -13.66 -6.59 12.37
N ASP A 162 -14.73 -5.82 12.21
CA ASP A 162 -15.77 -6.17 11.24
C ASP A 162 -15.16 -6.05 9.83
N PRO A 163 -15.29 -7.07 8.96
CA PRO A 163 -14.90 -6.96 7.56
C PRO A 163 -15.45 -5.69 6.87
N GLY A 164 -16.61 -5.18 7.29
CA GLY A 164 -17.21 -3.94 6.81
C GLY A 164 -16.44 -2.66 7.15
N ASP A 165 -15.54 -2.68 8.14
CA ASP A 165 -14.76 -1.50 8.54
C ASP A 165 -13.54 -1.26 7.62
N TRP A 166 -13.10 -2.31 6.92
CA TRP A 166 -11.86 -2.28 6.13
C TRP A 166 -11.89 -1.32 4.93
N PRO A 167 -12.97 -1.22 4.13
CA PRO A 167 -13.04 -0.27 3.03
C PRO A 167 -12.81 1.19 3.47
N ALA A 168 -13.54 1.66 4.49
CA ALA A 168 -13.41 3.02 5.00
C ALA A 168 -12.02 3.26 5.63
N ALA A 169 -11.49 2.28 6.37
CA ALA A 169 -10.14 2.32 6.91
C ALA A 169 -9.07 2.40 5.81
N PHE A 170 -9.23 1.64 4.72
CA PHE A 170 -8.31 1.63 3.59
C PHE A 170 -8.33 2.95 2.82
N ARG A 171 -9.49 3.59 2.68
CA ARG A 171 -9.58 4.96 2.14
C ARG A 171 -8.83 5.96 3.00
N THR A 172 -9.06 5.94 4.31
CA THR A 172 -8.34 6.80 5.25
C THR A 172 -6.83 6.59 5.16
N TRP A 173 -6.40 5.33 5.17
CA TRP A 173 -4.99 4.96 5.00
C TRP A 173 -4.39 5.51 3.71
N THR A 174 -5.09 5.37 2.59
CA THR A 174 -4.64 5.90 1.29
C THR A 174 -4.42 7.41 1.35
N LEU A 175 -5.37 8.16 1.93
CA LEU A 175 -5.24 9.60 2.09
C LEU A 175 -4.09 10.00 3.03
N VAL A 176 -3.87 9.26 4.12
CA VAL A 176 -2.73 9.45 5.04
C VAL A 176 -1.40 9.30 4.30
N LEU A 177 -1.26 8.25 3.49
CA LEU A 177 -0.04 8.02 2.71
C LEU A 177 0.23 9.14 1.71
N HIS A 178 -0.81 9.62 1.03
CA HIS A 178 -0.71 10.77 0.13
C HIS A 178 -0.29 12.04 0.86
N ARG A 179 -0.87 12.31 2.04
CA ARG A 179 -0.51 13.48 2.87
C ARG A 179 0.96 13.42 3.29
N ILE A 180 1.44 12.26 3.74
CA ILE A 180 2.84 12.07 4.14
C ILE A 180 3.76 12.25 2.93
N ALA A 181 3.51 11.55 1.81
CA ALA A 181 4.33 11.66 0.60
C ALA A 181 4.40 13.11 0.11
N GLY A 182 3.26 13.80 0.06
CA GLY A 182 3.20 15.21 -0.32
C GLY A 182 3.99 16.12 0.62
N THR A 183 3.95 15.86 1.94
CA THR A 183 4.70 16.64 2.93
C THR A 183 6.21 16.45 2.78
N LEU A 184 6.67 15.20 2.58
CA LEU A 184 8.08 14.89 2.35
C LEU A 184 8.60 15.54 1.06
N ASN A 185 7.85 15.38 -0.04
CA ASN A 185 8.21 15.93 -1.34
C ASN A 185 8.24 17.47 -1.33
N ALA A 186 7.24 18.11 -0.71
CA ALA A 186 7.22 19.57 -0.56
C ALA A 186 8.35 20.09 0.34
N GLY A 187 8.78 19.30 1.32
CA GLY A 187 9.92 19.59 2.19
C GLY A 187 11.29 19.31 1.56
N GLY A 188 11.34 18.78 0.33
CA GLY A 188 12.60 18.42 -0.32
C GLY A 188 13.31 17.21 0.31
N ILE A 189 12.58 16.38 1.07
CA ILE A 189 13.14 15.16 1.67
C ILE A 189 13.11 14.06 0.63
N GLU A 190 14.29 13.72 0.11
CA GLU A 190 14.42 12.73 -0.96
C GLU A 190 14.14 11.31 -0.48
N CYS A 191 13.33 10.56 -1.23
CA CYS A 191 13.17 9.13 -1.02
C CYS A 191 14.44 8.39 -1.48
N PRO A 192 15.10 7.58 -0.63
CA PRO A 192 16.33 6.90 -0.99
C PRO A 192 16.03 5.63 -1.79
N HIS A 193 15.50 5.74 -3.02
CA HIS A 193 15.18 4.54 -3.80
C HIS A 193 16.44 3.75 -4.19
N PRO A 194 16.39 2.41 -4.17
CA PRO A 194 17.44 1.61 -4.79
C PRO A 194 17.53 1.89 -6.30
N ALA A 195 18.75 1.86 -6.83
CA ALA A 195 19.00 2.09 -8.26
C ALA A 195 18.18 1.16 -9.18
N SER A 196 17.87 -0.07 -8.73
CA SER A 196 17.06 -1.03 -9.47
C SER A 196 15.61 -0.58 -9.69
N MET A 197 15.01 0.15 -8.74
CA MET A 197 13.65 0.67 -8.84
C MET A 197 13.59 1.85 -9.81
N ILE A 198 14.62 2.69 -9.80
CA ILE A 198 14.79 3.80 -10.74
C ILE A 198 15.03 3.27 -12.16
N ALA A 199 15.98 2.34 -12.33
CA ALA A 199 16.34 1.79 -13.64
C ALA A 199 15.20 1.01 -14.31
N SER A 200 14.23 0.51 -13.54
CA SER A 200 13.02 -0.15 -14.05
C SER A 200 11.87 0.81 -14.38
N GLY A 201 12.07 2.12 -14.16
CA GLY A 201 11.04 3.15 -14.37
C GLY A 201 9.87 3.08 -13.38
N LEU A 202 10.01 2.31 -12.29
CA LEU A 202 8.98 2.20 -11.26
C LEU A 202 9.01 3.37 -10.27
N ARG A 203 10.14 4.08 -10.18
CA ARG A 203 10.32 5.24 -9.32
C ARG A 203 11.05 6.35 -10.05
N GLU A 204 10.66 7.58 -9.73
CA GLU A 204 11.42 8.78 -10.04
C GLU A 204 12.42 9.05 -8.90
N PRO A 205 13.69 9.42 -9.21
CA PRO A 205 14.70 9.67 -8.17
C PRO A 205 14.22 10.70 -7.14
N GLY A 206 14.30 10.34 -5.85
CA GLY A 206 14.01 11.25 -4.74
C GLY A 206 12.52 11.49 -4.45
N VAL A 207 11.59 11.01 -5.29
CA VAL A 207 10.15 11.30 -5.13
C VAL A 207 9.45 10.22 -4.31
N TRP A 208 8.87 10.60 -3.17
CA TRP A 208 8.04 9.70 -2.38
C TRP A 208 6.72 9.38 -3.07
N LEU A 209 6.43 8.09 -3.23
CA LEU A 209 5.09 7.59 -3.57
C LEU A 209 4.36 7.04 -2.32
N PRO A 210 3.01 6.97 -2.32
CA PRO A 210 2.25 6.32 -1.26
C PRO A 210 2.74 4.91 -0.92
N ALA A 211 3.11 4.10 -1.91
CA ALA A 211 3.67 2.77 -1.67
C ALA A 211 5.02 2.81 -0.91
N ASP A 212 5.85 3.82 -1.13
CA ASP A 212 7.15 3.98 -0.46
C ASP A 212 6.98 4.38 1.00
N VAL A 213 6.06 5.33 1.25
CA VAL A 213 5.64 5.69 2.60
C VAL A 213 5.09 4.47 3.33
N GLY A 214 4.23 3.69 2.67
CA GLY A 214 3.68 2.46 3.24
C GLY A 214 4.78 1.46 3.62
N MET A 215 5.83 1.32 2.80
CA MET A 215 6.99 0.48 3.12
C MET A 215 7.79 1.01 4.32
N ALA A 216 8.04 2.32 4.39
CA ALA A 216 8.72 2.93 5.53
C ALA A 216 7.95 2.72 6.84
N LEU A 217 6.64 2.95 6.83
CA LEU A 217 5.76 2.74 7.97
C LEU A 217 5.66 1.26 8.36
N PHE A 218 5.63 0.35 7.38
CA PHE A 218 5.64 -1.10 7.64
C PHE A 218 6.93 -1.53 8.34
N SER A 219 8.09 -1.04 7.88
CA SER A 219 9.38 -1.29 8.49
C SER A 219 9.39 -0.81 9.95
N ARG A 220 8.86 0.39 10.20
CA ARG A 220 8.72 0.95 11.56
C ARG A 220 7.80 0.11 12.45
N ALA A 221 6.66 -0.32 11.92
CA ALA A 221 5.68 -1.12 12.64
C ALA A 221 6.20 -2.53 12.97
N SER A 222 6.92 -3.15 12.05
CA SER A 222 7.42 -4.53 12.17
C SER A 222 8.57 -4.67 13.18
N ARG A 223 9.23 -3.57 13.57
CA ARG A 223 10.26 -3.56 14.63
C ARG A 223 9.71 -3.73 16.05
N ARG A 224 8.39 -3.62 16.24
CA ARG A 224 7.72 -3.74 17.55
C ARG A 224 6.95 -5.06 17.70
N GLY A 225 7.10 -6.00 16.76
CA GLY A 225 6.51 -7.33 16.79
C GLY A 225 7.48 -8.40 17.26
#